data_AF-A0AAF3EZF0-F1
#
_entry.id   AF-A0AAF3EZF0-F1
#
_cell.length_a   1.000
_cell.length_b   1.000
_cell.length_c   1.000
_cell.angle_alpha   90.00
_cell.angle_beta   90.00
_cell.angle_gamma   90.00
#
_symmetry.space_group_name_H-M   'P 1'
#
loop_
_entity.id
_entity.type
_entity.pdbx_description
1 polymer ?
#
loop_
_entity_poly.entity_id
_entity_poly.type
_entity_poly.pdbx_seq_one_letter_code
_entity_poly.pdbx_strand_id
1 'polypeptide(L)'
;MQTANTRRAAFARSQTVSEGPSTTPTHCQQSILRRGSKSNRSRSRGRNGGLSISSLTFSQRQALVASWRNIRPTANSVMRKIFLELEIACPKVKDLFYKAALVDAFNNEGNTAATLDEHVKMMVKLFDELVNTIDDEEQCTSQMKQVGCVHAMLSRSCGFSAEIWERLGEVAIERICAHEGVIKSREAARAWRTLIACSVDEMRSGFEGEARVFSSRMLVVPETSEKSSSTDALEMNEGEGSELSQRLQQLRIDFGQTYQM
;
A
#
# COMPACT_ATOMS: atom_id res chain seq x y z
N MET A 1 -56.79 -22.93 -23.40
CA MET A 1 -55.50 -23.33 -22.78
C MET A 1 -55.51 -22.76 -21.37
N GLN A 2 -55.64 -23.50 -20.25
CA GLN A 2 -55.18 -24.87 -19.90
C GLN A 2 -53.67 -25.03 -20.17
N THR A 3 -52.77 -25.45 -19.27
CA THR A 3 -52.79 -26.11 -17.91
C THR A 3 -51.71 -25.46 -17.00
N ALA A 4 -51.52 -25.73 -15.69
CA ALA A 4 -52.34 -26.23 -14.56
C ALA A 4 -51.57 -26.02 -13.21
N ASN A 5 -52.10 -26.50 -12.07
CA ASN A 5 -51.44 -26.47 -10.74
C ASN A 5 -50.37 -27.56 -10.55
N THR A 6 -49.41 -27.35 -9.65
CA THR A 6 -48.77 -28.40 -8.82
C THR A 6 -48.37 -27.81 -7.44
N ARG A 7 -48.32 -28.62 -6.38
CA ARG A 7 -48.23 -28.22 -4.96
C ARG A 7 -47.09 -28.93 -4.22
N ARG A 8 -46.62 -28.31 -3.11
CA ARG A 8 -46.03 -28.96 -1.90
C ARG A 8 -44.70 -29.72 -2.12
N ALA A 9 -43.92 -30.07 -1.08
CA ALA A 9 -43.86 -29.66 0.33
C ALA A 9 -42.43 -29.91 0.88
N ALA A 10 -42.12 -29.37 2.06
CA ALA A 10 -40.88 -29.69 2.79
C ALA A 10 -40.92 -31.10 3.43
N PHE A 11 -39.75 -31.63 3.76
CA PHE A 11 -39.57 -32.80 4.64
C PHE A 11 -38.45 -32.56 5.66
N ALA A 12 -38.44 -33.32 6.75
CA ALA A 12 -37.71 -32.97 7.97
C ALA A 12 -36.65 -33.99 8.42
N ARG A 13 -35.67 -33.45 9.15
CA ARG A 13 -34.87 -34.01 10.26
C ARG A 13 -34.94 -35.53 10.52
N SER A 14 -33.77 -36.13 10.72
CA SER A 14 -33.61 -37.27 11.63
C SER A 14 -32.30 -37.15 12.42
N GLN A 15 -32.31 -37.67 13.64
CA GLN A 15 -31.15 -37.81 14.53
C GLN A 15 -31.02 -39.28 14.92
N THR A 16 -29.81 -39.75 15.22
CA THR A 16 -29.56 -41.07 15.81
C THR A 16 -28.70 -40.93 17.06
N VAL A 17 -28.93 -41.80 18.04
CA VAL A 17 -28.33 -41.78 19.39
C VAL A 17 -27.94 -43.21 19.78
N SER A 18 -26.84 -43.37 20.51
CA SER A 18 -26.45 -44.62 21.19
C SER A 18 -25.50 -44.32 22.37
N GLU A 19 -25.57 -45.12 23.44
CA GLU A 19 -24.74 -45.04 24.66
C GLU A 19 -23.73 -46.22 24.71
N GLY A 20 -22.74 -46.33 25.61
CA GLY A 20 -22.33 -45.58 26.81
C GLY A 20 -21.09 -46.30 27.41
N PRO A 21 -20.89 -46.41 28.75
CA PRO A 21 -21.41 -45.64 29.88
C PRO A 21 -20.32 -45.24 30.93
N SER A 22 -20.74 -44.58 32.02
CA SER A 22 -20.12 -44.57 33.38
C SER A 22 -18.65 -44.17 33.62
N THR A 23 -18.41 -43.08 34.37
CA THR A 23 -17.95 -43.08 35.79
C THR A 23 -17.75 -41.66 36.35
N THR A 24 -17.77 -41.52 37.69
CA THR A 24 -17.65 -40.27 38.48
C THR A 24 -17.01 -40.58 39.85
N PRO A 25 -16.76 -39.61 40.76
CA PRO A 25 -16.04 -38.35 40.58
C PRO A 25 -14.92 -38.16 41.65
N THR A 26 -14.06 -37.16 41.53
CA THR A 26 -13.28 -36.64 42.69
C THR A 26 -13.07 -35.13 42.60
N HIS A 27 -13.34 -34.42 43.70
CA HIS A 27 -13.18 -32.98 43.84
C HIS A 27 -11.99 -32.66 44.75
N CYS A 28 -11.08 -31.79 44.32
CA CYS A 28 -10.16 -31.11 45.23
C CYS A 28 -9.90 -29.67 44.76
N GLN A 29 -10.32 -28.70 45.57
CA GLN A 29 -9.88 -27.31 45.44
C GLN A 29 -8.64 -27.12 46.30
N GLN A 30 -7.66 -26.35 45.81
CA GLN A 30 -7.04 -25.31 46.63
C GLN A 30 -6.35 -24.26 45.76
N SER A 31 -6.29 -23.04 46.29
CA SER A 31 -5.94 -21.82 45.57
C SER A 31 -4.58 -21.26 46.01
N ILE A 32 -3.74 -20.85 45.05
CA ILE A 32 -2.66 -19.89 45.32
C ILE A 32 -2.68 -18.79 44.25
N LEU A 33 -2.81 -17.54 44.70
CA LEU A 33 -2.68 -16.33 43.89
C LEU A 33 -1.20 -16.04 43.63
N ARG A 34 -0.78 -15.77 42.39
CA ARG A 34 0.39 -14.91 42.14
C ARG A 34 0.44 -14.24 40.77
N ARG A 35 0.34 -12.90 40.83
CA ARG A 35 1.01 -11.91 39.96
C ARG A 35 0.89 -12.15 38.44
N GLY A 36 -0.16 -11.59 37.84
CA GLY A 36 -0.24 -11.43 36.39
C GLY A 36 0.85 -10.51 35.85
N SER A 37 1.95 -11.08 35.37
CA SER A 37 2.90 -10.38 34.51
C SER A 37 2.17 -9.86 33.28
N LYS A 38 2.36 -8.57 32.95
CA LYS A 38 1.87 -8.02 31.68
C LYS A 38 2.58 -8.74 30.53
N SER A 39 1.94 -9.76 29.98
CA SER A 39 2.35 -10.32 28.69
C SER A 39 2.26 -9.19 27.67
N ASN A 40 3.42 -8.68 27.25
CA ASN A 40 3.51 -8.03 25.95
C ASN A 40 3.01 -9.06 24.95
N ARG A 41 1.79 -8.86 24.44
CA ARG A 41 1.33 -9.57 23.24
C ARG A 41 2.27 -9.16 22.12
N SER A 42 3.32 -9.96 21.91
CA SER A 42 4.14 -9.92 20.71
C SER A 42 3.18 -9.89 19.54
N ARG A 43 3.08 -8.74 18.84
CA ARG A 43 2.30 -8.64 17.62
C ARG A 43 2.88 -9.67 16.66
N SER A 44 2.15 -10.77 16.49
CA SER A 44 2.55 -11.86 15.61
C SER A 44 2.56 -11.33 14.18
N ARG A 45 3.73 -10.90 13.70
CA ARG A 45 4.03 -10.58 12.30
C ARG A 45 4.05 -11.89 11.49
N GLY A 46 2.91 -12.58 11.49
CA GLY A 46 2.68 -13.82 10.78
C GLY A 46 1.78 -13.55 9.58
N ARG A 47 2.10 -14.19 8.45
CA ARG A 47 1.48 -13.98 7.13
C ARG A 47 1.93 -12.70 6.40
N ASN A 48 3.23 -12.46 6.38
CA ASN A 48 3.98 -12.33 5.12
C ASN A 48 5.42 -12.79 5.38
N GLY A 49 5.74 -14.03 4.99
CA GLY A 49 7.14 -14.39 4.72
C GLY A 49 7.44 -13.80 3.35
N GLY A 50 8.42 -12.89 3.26
CA GLY A 50 8.58 -11.97 2.14
C GLY A 50 8.46 -12.65 0.78
N LEU A 51 7.47 -12.23 -0.01
CA LEU A 51 7.25 -12.74 -1.36
C LEU A 51 8.25 -12.08 -2.30
N SER A 52 9.46 -12.65 -2.36
CA SER A 52 10.56 -12.17 -3.20
C SER A 52 10.32 -12.49 -4.69
N ILE A 53 10.84 -11.65 -5.58
CA ILE A 53 10.79 -11.86 -7.03
C ILE A 53 11.62 -13.09 -7.42
N SER A 54 12.75 -13.36 -6.78
CA SER A 54 13.53 -14.60 -6.97
C SER A 54 12.73 -15.88 -6.70
N SER A 55 11.66 -15.83 -5.89
CA SER A 55 10.78 -16.99 -5.67
C SER A 55 9.95 -17.41 -6.89
N LEU A 56 9.85 -16.57 -7.93
CA LEU A 56 9.11 -16.86 -9.15
C LEU A 56 9.79 -17.97 -9.98
N THR A 57 9.05 -19.02 -10.31
CA THR A 57 9.51 -20.06 -11.22
C THR A 57 9.61 -19.56 -12.66
N PHE A 58 10.40 -20.23 -13.51
CA PHE A 58 10.53 -19.91 -14.93
C PHE A 58 9.19 -19.88 -15.70
N SER A 59 8.24 -20.75 -15.34
CA SER A 59 6.89 -20.74 -15.92
C SER A 59 6.03 -19.58 -15.41
N GLN A 60 6.22 -19.15 -14.15
CA GLN A 60 5.56 -17.96 -13.60
C GLN A 60 6.09 -16.67 -14.21
N ARG A 61 7.41 -16.56 -14.43
CA ARG A 61 8.06 -15.44 -15.14
C ARG A 61 7.52 -15.29 -16.57
N GLN A 62 7.51 -16.39 -17.34
CA GLN A 62 6.89 -16.39 -18.67
C GLN A 62 5.40 -16.04 -18.64
N ALA A 63 4.64 -16.57 -17.68
CA ALA A 63 3.22 -16.26 -17.54
C ALA A 63 2.95 -14.80 -17.15
N LEU A 64 3.84 -14.18 -16.36
CA LEU A 64 3.81 -12.75 -16.04
C LEU A 64 4.04 -11.91 -17.31
N VAL A 65 5.16 -12.13 -18.02
CA VAL A 65 5.49 -11.38 -19.26
C VAL A 65 4.39 -11.54 -20.32
N ALA A 66 3.93 -12.77 -20.55
CA ALA A 66 2.88 -13.04 -21.53
C ALA A 66 1.52 -12.42 -21.15
N SER A 67 1.18 -12.35 -19.86
CA SER A 67 -0.07 -11.71 -19.40
C SER A 67 0.03 -10.19 -19.31
N TRP A 68 1.20 -9.62 -18.98
CA TRP A 68 1.43 -8.17 -19.08
C TRP A 68 1.23 -7.68 -20.51
N ARG A 69 1.78 -8.39 -21.51
CA ARG A 69 1.53 -8.09 -22.94
C ARG A 69 0.03 -8.05 -23.29
N ASN A 70 -0.80 -8.84 -22.61
CA ASN A 70 -2.26 -8.85 -22.81
C ASN A 70 -2.99 -7.73 -22.03
N ILE A 71 -2.44 -7.26 -20.91
CA ILE A 71 -2.93 -6.08 -20.16
C ILE A 71 -2.50 -4.78 -20.85
N ARG A 72 -1.30 -4.75 -21.45
CA ARG A 72 -0.61 -3.52 -21.85
C ARG A 72 -1.40 -2.57 -22.77
N PRO A 73 -2.24 -3.04 -23.72
CA PRO A 73 -3.10 -2.16 -24.52
C PRO A 73 -4.18 -1.44 -23.71
N THR A 74 -4.66 -2.04 -22.61
CA THR A 74 -5.70 -1.50 -21.72
C THR A 74 -5.15 -0.95 -20.41
N ALA A 75 -3.83 -1.01 -20.18
CA ALA A 75 -3.20 -0.78 -18.88
C ALA A 75 -3.55 0.59 -18.26
N ASN A 76 -3.61 1.68 -19.04
CA ASN A 76 -4.04 2.99 -18.53
C ASN A 76 -5.46 2.97 -17.93
N SER A 77 -6.38 2.17 -18.50
CA SER A 77 -7.72 1.98 -17.94
C SER A 77 -7.70 1.13 -16.66
N VAL A 78 -6.88 0.08 -16.64
CA VAL A 78 -6.70 -0.80 -15.47
C VAL A 78 -6.10 -0.03 -14.29
N MET A 79 -5.00 0.72 -14.49
CA MET A 79 -4.38 1.50 -13.43
C MET A 79 -5.27 2.66 -12.97
N ARG A 80 -5.98 3.33 -13.88
CA ARG A 80 -6.99 4.35 -13.49
C ARG A 80 -8.09 3.73 -12.61
N LYS A 81 -8.56 2.53 -12.95
CA LYS A 81 -9.57 1.83 -12.12
C LYS A 81 -9.01 1.47 -10.74
N ILE A 82 -7.75 1.04 -10.65
CA ILE A 82 -7.06 0.77 -9.37
C ILE A 82 -6.98 2.04 -8.52
N PHE A 83 -6.57 3.19 -9.07
CA PHE A 83 -6.53 4.44 -8.31
C PHE A 83 -7.92 4.93 -7.87
N LEU A 84 -8.94 4.85 -8.73
CA LEU A 84 -10.31 5.24 -8.37
C LEU A 84 -10.93 4.33 -7.31
N GLU A 85 -10.63 3.03 -7.31
CA GLU A 85 -11.08 2.11 -6.26
C GLU A 85 -10.27 2.27 -4.97
N LEU A 86 -8.99 2.65 -5.06
CA LEU A 86 -8.19 3.05 -3.90
C LEU A 86 -8.70 4.35 -3.26
N GLU A 87 -9.17 5.34 -4.03
CA GLU A 87 -9.87 6.51 -3.48
C GLU A 87 -11.14 6.13 -2.72
N ILE A 88 -11.87 5.10 -3.18
CA ILE A 88 -13.08 4.61 -2.48
C ILE A 88 -12.70 3.85 -1.20
N ALA A 89 -11.67 2.99 -1.26
CA ALA A 89 -11.19 2.21 -0.12
C ALA A 89 -10.43 3.05 0.93
N CYS A 90 -9.85 4.18 0.51
CA CYS A 90 -9.12 5.14 1.33
C CYS A 90 -9.34 6.57 0.78
N PRO A 91 -10.41 7.28 1.21
CA PRO A 91 -10.73 8.65 0.74
C PRO A 91 -9.59 9.66 0.89
N LYS A 92 -8.64 9.41 1.78
CA LYS A 92 -7.41 10.19 1.95
C LYS A 92 -6.56 10.29 0.68
N VAL A 93 -6.63 9.30 -0.22
CA VAL A 93 -5.93 9.30 -1.51
C VAL A 93 -6.53 10.32 -2.48
N LYS A 94 -7.85 10.56 -2.39
CA LYS A 94 -8.51 11.62 -3.15
C LYS A 94 -8.09 13.00 -2.67
N ASP A 95 -7.98 13.21 -1.36
CA ASP A 95 -7.45 14.46 -0.79
C ASP A 95 -6.02 14.73 -1.27
N LEU A 96 -5.19 13.68 -1.40
CA LEU A 96 -3.81 13.77 -1.88
C LEU A 96 -3.76 14.23 -3.34
N PHE A 97 -4.50 13.58 -4.25
CA PHE A 97 -4.56 13.99 -5.65
C PHE A 97 -5.20 15.37 -5.84
N TYR A 98 -6.20 15.74 -5.04
CA TYR A 98 -6.79 17.07 -5.09
C TYR A 98 -5.81 18.16 -4.63
N LYS A 99 -5.08 17.94 -3.52
CA LYS A 99 -4.01 18.86 -3.08
C LYS A 99 -2.90 18.99 -4.11
N ALA A 100 -2.49 17.88 -4.73
CA ALA A 100 -1.50 17.87 -5.80
C ALA A 100 -1.96 18.71 -7.00
N ALA A 101 -3.21 18.54 -7.45
CA ALA A 101 -3.78 19.32 -8.55
C ALA A 101 -3.90 20.81 -8.23
N LEU A 102 -4.20 21.19 -6.98
CA LEU A 102 -4.16 22.59 -6.54
C LEU A 102 -2.75 23.17 -6.58
N VAL A 103 -1.74 22.44 -6.06
CA VAL A 103 -0.34 22.88 -6.08
C VAL A 103 0.19 23.00 -7.52
N ASP A 104 -0.23 22.13 -8.42
CA ASP A 104 0.09 22.24 -9.86
C ASP A 104 -0.57 23.48 -10.50
N ALA A 105 -1.85 23.73 -10.21
CA ALA A 105 -2.58 24.88 -10.73
C ALA A 105 -2.05 26.26 -10.26
N PHE A 106 -1.28 26.30 -9.17
CA PHE A 106 -0.58 27.52 -8.72
C PHE A 106 0.90 27.58 -9.18
N ASN A 107 1.54 26.45 -9.48
CA ASN A 107 2.89 26.41 -10.04
C ASN A 107 2.82 26.40 -11.58
N ASN A 108 2.92 27.59 -12.20
CA ASN A 108 2.87 27.82 -13.66
C ASN A 108 4.06 27.23 -14.47
N GLU A 109 4.61 26.09 -14.06
CA GLU A 109 5.84 25.49 -14.58
C GLU A 109 5.58 24.25 -15.46
N GLY A 110 4.31 23.88 -15.66
CA GLY A 110 3.87 22.93 -16.69
C GLY A 110 4.25 21.46 -16.48
N ASN A 111 4.85 21.12 -15.35
CA ASN A 111 5.33 19.77 -15.04
C ASN A 111 4.37 19.05 -14.07
N THR A 112 3.22 18.62 -14.60
CA THR A 112 2.03 18.07 -13.91
C THR A 112 2.22 16.67 -13.27
N ALA A 113 3.40 16.43 -12.69
CA ALA A 113 3.91 15.16 -12.18
C ALA A 113 3.02 14.48 -11.12
N ALA A 114 2.20 15.24 -10.40
CA ALA A 114 1.51 14.77 -9.20
C ALA A 114 0.01 14.45 -9.36
N THR A 115 -0.57 14.58 -10.57
CA THR A 115 -1.99 14.25 -10.81
C THR A 115 -2.25 12.75 -10.86
N LEU A 116 -3.52 12.33 -10.67
CA LEU A 116 -3.95 10.94 -10.89
C LEU A 116 -3.66 10.48 -12.32
N ASP A 117 -3.86 11.35 -13.31
CA ASP A 117 -3.62 11.05 -14.72
C ASP A 117 -2.14 10.80 -15.04
N GLU A 118 -1.21 11.47 -14.35
CA GLU A 118 0.22 11.17 -14.45
C GLU A 118 0.59 9.92 -13.64
N HIS A 119 0.02 9.73 -12.44
CA HIS A 119 0.22 8.50 -11.65
C HIS A 119 -0.24 7.24 -12.40
N VAL A 120 -1.30 7.32 -13.21
CA VAL A 120 -1.70 6.25 -14.12
C VAL A 120 -0.58 5.91 -15.12
N LYS A 121 0.04 6.91 -15.75
CA LYS A 121 1.16 6.70 -16.69
C LYS A 121 2.40 6.15 -15.97
N MET A 122 2.76 6.73 -14.82
CA MET A 122 3.88 6.28 -13.99
C MET A 122 3.70 4.84 -13.50
N MET A 123 2.49 4.43 -13.10
CA MET A 123 2.22 3.05 -12.69
C MET A 123 2.28 2.06 -13.87
N VAL A 124 1.85 2.46 -15.08
CA VAL A 124 2.05 1.64 -16.28
C VAL A 124 3.54 1.52 -16.62
N LYS A 125 4.30 2.61 -16.54
CA LYS A 125 5.76 2.62 -16.76
C LYS A 125 6.48 1.74 -15.73
N LEU A 126 6.11 1.81 -14.45
CA LEU A 126 6.68 0.97 -13.39
C LEU A 126 6.46 -0.52 -13.69
N PHE A 127 5.27 -0.93 -14.14
CA PHE A 127 5.03 -2.32 -14.52
C PHE A 127 5.69 -2.73 -15.85
N ASP A 128 5.86 -1.82 -16.81
CA ASP A 128 6.70 -2.08 -17.99
C ASP A 128 8.15 -2.37 -17.57
N GLU A 129 8.72 -1.54 -16.70
CA GLU A 129 10.08 -1.72 -16.20
C GLU A 129 10.21 -3.03 -15.41
N LEU A 130 9.42 -3.23 -14.35
CA LEU A 130 9.49 -4.42 -13.49
C LEU A 130 9.22 -5.75 -14.21
N VAL A 131 8.44 -5.76 -15.30
CA VAL A 131 8.22 -6.97 -16.11
C VAL A 131 9.37 -7.21 -17.09
N ASN A 132 10.03 -6.15 -17.58
CA ASN A 132 11.23 -6.26 -18.43
C ASN A 132 12.49 -6.61 -17.62
N THR A 133 12.57 -6.21 -16.35
CA THR A 133 13.73 -6.42 -15.45
C THR A 133 13.50 -7.52 -14.41
N ILE A 134 12.45 -8.35 -14.57
CA ILE A 134 11.99 -9.34 -13.56
C ILE A 134 13.05 -10.39 -13.13
N ASP A 135 14.07 -10.61 -13.95
CA ASP A 135 15.18 -11.52 -13.65
C ASP A 135 16.33 -10.85 -12.85
N ASP A 136 16.28 -9.52 -12.67
CA ASP A 136 17.13 -8.74 -11.76
C ASP A 136 16.30 -8.25 -10.54
N GLU A 137 16.40 -8.99 -9.44
CA GLU A 137 15.72 -8.65 -8.19
C GLU A 137 16.32 -7.42 -7.48
N GLU A 138 17.60 -7.10 -7.70
CA GLU A 138 18.22 -5.91 -7.09
C GLU A 138 17.70 -4.64 -7.79
N GLN A 139 17.68 -4.63 -9.12
CA GLN A 139 17.10 -3.54 -9.90
C GLN A 139 15.61 -3.37 -9.58
N CYS A 140 14.82 -4.46 -9.60
CA CYS A 140 13.40 -4.41 -9.27
C CYS A 140 13.15 -3.85 -7.86
N THR A 141 13.81 -4.41 -6.83
CA THR A 141 13.58 -3.96 -5.45
C THR A 141 14.08 -2.53 -5.22
N SER A 142 15.14 -2.10 -5.90
CA SER A 142 15.62 -0.71 -5.88
C SER A 142 14.59 0.26 -6.47
N GLN A 143 14.04 -0.03 -7.65
CA GLN A 143 12.96 0.77 -8.27
C GLN A 143 11.74 0.89 -7.35
N MET A 144 11.31 -0.22 -6.75
CA MET A 144 10.14 -0.24 -5.86
C MET A 144 10.40 0.51 -4.55
N LYS A 145 11.60 0.38 -3.94
CA LYS A 145 12.02 1.20 -2.79
C LYS A 145 12.00 2.69 -3.11
N GLN A 146 12.53 3.09 -4.27
CA GLN A 146 12.63 4.50 -4.65
C GLN A 146 11.25 5.17 -4.80
N VAL A 147 10.25 4.47 -5.35
CA VAL A 147 8.85 4.94 -5.36
C VAL A 147 8.35 5.17 -3.93
N GLY A 148 8.69 4.28 -2.99
CA GLY A 148 8.44 4.45 -1.56
C GLY A 148 9.09 5.70 -0.97
N CYS A 149 10.39 5.89 -1.22
CA CYS A 149 11.19 6.99 -0.71
C CYS A 149 10.64 8.37 -1.13
N VAL A 150 10.29 8.56 -2.41
CA VAL A 150 9.76 9.85 -2.89
C VAL A 150 8.40 10.20 -2.27
N HIS A 151 7.56 9.20 -1.98
CA HIS A 151 6.28 9.41 -1.29
C HIS A 151 6.44 9.74 0.21
N ALA A 152 7.62 9.49 0.81
CA ALA A 152 7.84 9.73 2.24
C ALA A 152 7.68 11.21 2.65
N MET A 153 7.88 12.16 1.72
CA MET A 153 7.65 13.59 1.96
C MET A 153 6.19 13.91 2.34
N LEU A 154 5.23 13.11 1.88
CA LEU A 154 3.79 13.29 2.12
C LEU A 154 3.35 12.83 3.51
N SER A 155 4.22 12.15 4.26
CA SER A 155 3.90 11.53 5.55
C SER A 155 3.48 12.56 6.61
N ARG A 156 4.26 13.62 6.80
CA ARG A 156 3.95 14.72 7.74
C ARG A 156 2.94 15.72 7.18
N SER A 157 3.20 16.26 5.99
CA SER A 157 2.43 17.40 5.43
C SER A 157 1.01 17.05 5.02
N CYS A 158 0.76 15.80 4.60
CA CYS A 158 -0.53 15.37 4.11
C CYS A 158 -1.13 14.18 4.88
N GLY A 159 -0.35 13.49 5.72
CA GLY A 159 -0.79 12.30 6.45
C GLY A 159 -0.80 11.04 5.58
N PHE A 160 0.12 10.92 4.61
CA PHE A 160 0.35 9.66 3.91
C PHE A 160 0.88 8.62 4.90
N SER A 161 0.44 7.36 4.81
CA SER A 161 0.88 6.31 5.72
C SER A 161 1.02 4.95 5.02
N ALA A 162 1.69 4.01 5.68
CA ALA A 162 1.91 2.66 5.15
C ALA A 162 0.61 1.86 4.89
N GLU A 163 -0.53 2.23 5.50
CA GLU A 163 -1.82 1.61 5.20
C GLU A 163 -2.25 1.87 3.73
N ILE A 164 -1.87 3.02 3.15
CA ILE A 164 -2.20 3.35 1.75
C ILE A 164 -1.53 2.33 0.80
N TRP A 165 -0.31 1.90 1.10
CA TRP A 165 0.38 0.85 0.34
C TRP A 165 -0.31 -0.52 0.49
N GLU A 166 -0.77 -0.87 1.68
CA GLU A 166 -1.54 -2.11 1.93
C GLU A 166 -2.82 -2.14 1.07
N ARG A 167 -3.63 -1.07 1.10
CA ARG A 167 -4.85 -0.97 0.29
C ARG A 167 -4.59 -0.93 -1.21
N LEU A 168 -3.51 -0.27 -1.65
CA LEU A 168 -3.09 -0.30 -3.06
C LEU A 168 -2.82 -1.74 -3.51
N GLY A 169 -2.13 -2.54 -2.69
CA GLY A 169 -1.86 -3.95 -2.96
C GLY A 169 -3.11 -4.80 -3.08
N GLU A 170 -4.06 -4.63 -2.15
CA GLU A 170 -5.36 -5.34 -2.18
C GLU A 170 -6.12 -5.06 -3.48
N VAL A 171 -6.34 -3.79 -3.81
CA VAL A 171 -7.07 -3.36 -5.02
C VAL A 171 -6.33 -3.76 -6.30
N ALA A 172 -5.00 -3.60 -6.35
CA ALA A 172 -4.20 -4.00 -7.50
C ALA A 172 -4.26 -5.51 -7.75
N ILE A 173 -4.17 -6.34 -6.70
CA ILE A 173 -4.34 -7.80 -6.81
C ILE A 173 -5.76 -8.14 -7.30
N GLU A 174 -6.80 -7.52 -6.76
CA GLU A 174 -8.20 -7.79 -7.14
C GLU A 174 -8.49 -7.41 -8.60
N ARG A 175 -7.92 -6.30 -9.08
CA ARG A 175 -8.12 -5.81 -10.46
C ARG A 175 -7.25 -6.52 -11.49
N ILE A 176 -5.98 -6.77 -11.19
CA ILE A 176 -5.07 -7.44 -12.13
C ILE A 176 -5.39 -8.94 -12.22
N CYS A 177 -5.68 -9.63 -11.11
CA CYS A 177 -6.04 -11.06 -11.17
C CYS A 177 -7.40 -11.31 -11.84
N ALA A 178 -8.29 -10.32 -11.88
CA ALA A 178 -9.57 -10.39 -12.59
C ALA A 178 -9.48 -10.04 -14.09
N HIS A 179 -8.32 -9.57 -14.59
CA HIS A 179 -8.17 -9.23 -15.99
C HIS A 179 -8.20 -10.49 -16.88
N GLU A 180 -8.86 -10.40 -18.04
CA GLU A 180 -9.02 -11.51 -19.00
C GLU A 180 -7.71 -12.16 -19.46
N GLY A 181 -6.62 -11.39 -19.44
CA GLY A 181 -5.25 -11.84 -19.76
C GLY A 181 -4.53 -12.58 -18.62
N VAL A 182 -5.06 -12.57 -17.40
CA VAL A 182 -4.47 -13.17 -16.19
C VAL A 182 -5.35 -14.28 -15.63
N ILE A 183 -6.65 -14.06 -15.50
CA ILE A 183 -7.60 -14.94 -14.80
C ILE A 183 -7.60 -16.40 -15.32
N LYS A 184 -7.27 -16.58 -16.61
CA LYS A 184 -7.20 -17.88 -17.30
C LYS A 184 -5.93 -18.69 -17.01
N SER A 185 -4.92 -18.09 -16.36
CA SER A 185 -3.65 -18.75 -16.04
C SER A 185 -3.35 -18.71 -14.54
N ARG A 186 -3.33 -19.88 -13.90
CA ARG A 186 -3.00 -20.03 -12.48
C ARG A 186 -1.60 -19.52 -12.16
N GLU A 187 -0.65 -19.70 -13.07
CA GLU A 187 0.74 -19.24 -12.87
C GLU A 187 0.90 -17.74 -13.12
N ALA A 188 0.15 -17.15 -14.06
CA ALA A 188 0.11 -15.68 -14.18
C ALA A 188 -0.50 -15.06 -12.92
N ALA A 189 -1.64 -15.57 -12.47
CA ALA A 189 -2.31 -15.07 -11.25
C ALA A 189 -1.48 -15.33 -9.97
N ARG A 190 -0.57 -16.32 -9.96
CA ARG A 190 0.45 -16.47 -8.89
C ARG A 190 1.54 -15.41 -9.02
N ALA A 191 2.13 -15.28 -10.20
CA ALA A 191 3.21 -14.33 -10.44
C ALA A 191 2.82 -12.89 -10.14
N TRP A 192 1.63 -12.46 -10.56
CA TRP A 192 1.09 -11.13 -10.24
C TRP A 192 0.89 -10.90 -8.74
N ARG A 193 0.44 -11.90 -7.97
CA ARG A 193 0.32 -11.77 -6.51
C ARG A 193 1.68 -11.63 -5.84
N THR A 194 2.67 -12.44 -6.24
CA THR A 194 4.04 -12.33 -5.73
C THR A 194 4.65 -10.97 -6.08
N LEU A 195 4.55 -10.52 -7.35
CA LEU A 195 5.07 -9.23 -7.78
C LEU A 195 4.42 -8.07 -7.01
N ILE A 196 3.09 -7.98 -6.99
CA ILE A 196 2.38 -6.86 -6.34
C ILE A 196 2.66 -6.84 -4.83
N ALA A 197 2.72 -8.01 -4.17
CA ALA A 197 3.11 -8.09 -2.76
C ALA A 197 4.55 -7.60 -2.55
N CYS A 198 5.50 -8.02 -3.39
CA CYS A 198 6.88 -7.54 -3.36
C CYS A 198 6.95 -6.00 -3.55
N SER A 199 6.22 -5.48 -4.55
CA SER A 199 6.16 -4.03 -4.80
C SER A 199 5.63 -3.26 -3.60
N VAL A 200 4.58 -3.75 -2.95
CA VAL A 200 3.98 -3.09 -1.78
C VAL A 200 4.88 -3.19 -0.55
N ASP A 201 5.47 -4.36 -0.28
CA ASP A 201 6.41 -4.53 0.83
C ASP A 201 7.65 -3.65 0.65
N GLU A 202 8.17 -3.49 -0.57
CA GLU A 202 9.37 -2.68 -0.85
C GLU A 202 9.09 -1.18 -1.01
N MET A 203 7.97 -0.76 -1.61
CA MET A 203 7.51 0.64 -1.54
C MET A 203 7.27 1.07 -0.09
N ARG A 204 6.70 0.18 0.74
CA ARG A 204 6.59 0.41 2.18
C ARG A 204 7.95 0.50 2.86
N SER A 205 8.89 -0.38 2.51
CA SER A 205 10.25 -0.40 3.07
C SER A 205 10.99 0.93 2.84
N GLY A 206 11.00 1.42 1.60
CA GLY A 206 11.56 2.73 1.25
C GLY A 206 10.85 3.90 1.95
N PHE A 207 9.52 3.88 1.95
CA PHE A 207 8.70 4.88 2.65
C PHE A 207 8.99 4.93 4.16
N GLU A 208 8.98 3.78 4.85
CA GLU A 208 9.24 3.70 6.29
C GLU A 208 10.70 4.01 6.65
N GLY A 209 11.65 3.87 5.71
CA GLY A 209 13.02 4.35 5.84
C GLY A 209 13.07 5.87 5.84
N GLU A 210 12.74 6.50 4.71
CA GLU A 210 12.97 7.94 4.53
C GLU A 210 11.99 8.81 5.36
N ALA A 211 10.79 8.33 5.70
CA ALA A 211 9.86 9.07 6.58
C ALA A 211 10.42 9.24 8.01
N ARG A 212 11.31 8.33 8.46
CA ARG A 212 12.05 8.49 9.72
C ARG A 212 13.13 9.56 9.58
N VAL A 213 13.83 9.58 8.45
CA VAL A 213 14.88 10.57 8.16
C VAL A 213 14.29 11.98 8.07
N PHE A 214 13.20 12.18 7.33
CA PHE A 214 12.44 13.45 7.33
C PHE A 214 11.94 13.84 8.72
N SER A 215 11.59 12.85 9.55
CA SER A 215 11.13 13.12 10.91
C SER A 215 12.26 13.56 11.85
N SER A 216 13.45 13.01 11.70
CA SER A 216 14.63 13.35 12.52
C SER A 216 15.32 14.63 12.08
N ARG A 217 15.49 14.87 10.76
CA ARG A 217 16.18 16.06 10.22
C ARG A 217 15.58 17.37 10.75
N MET A 218 14.26 17.42 10.96
CA MET A 218 13.53 18.60 11.43
C MET A 218 13.43 18.72 12.96
N LEU A 219 13.90 17.73 13.73
CA LEU A 219 14.07 17.85 15.18
C LEU A 219 15.43 18.46 15.57
N VAL A 220 16.31 18.70 14.59
CA VAL A 220 17.60 19.38 14.78
C VAL A 220 17.47 20.87 14.42
N VAL A 221 16.54 21.56 15.07
CA VAL A 221 16.59 23.03 15.19
C VAL A 221 17.46 23.33 16.41
N PRO A 222 18.57 24.08 16.28
CA PRO A 222 19.39 24.44 17.44
C PRO A 222 18.60 25.31 18.42
N GLU A 223 18.57 24.92 19.71
CA GLU A 223 18.04 25.80 20.77
C GLU A 223 18.98 27.01 20.93
N THR A 224 18.63 28.15 20.32
CA THR A 224 19.25 29.44 20.64
C THR A 224 18.79 29.86 22.03
N SER A 225 19.61 29.52 23.03
CA SER A 225 19.40 29.80 24.45
C SER A 225 19.39 31.32 24.75
N GLU A 226 18.23 31.95 24.59
CA GLU A 226 17.97 33.31 25.08
C GLU A 226 16.97 33.28 26.25
N LYS A 227 17.40 33.79 27.41
CA LYS A 227 16.51 34.09 28.53
C LYS A 227 16.09 35.55 28.44
N SER A 228 14.79 35.85 28.38
CA SER A 228 14.09 36.61 29.43
C SER A 228 12.75 37.21 28.99
N SER A 229 11.88 37.40 29.99
CA SER A 229 10.76 38.35 30.01
C SER A 229 9.50 38.00 29.22
N SER A 230 8.41 38.65 29.60
CA SER A 230 7.04 38.42 29.12
C SER A 230 6.44 39.71 28.57
N THR A 231 5.69 39.61 27.48
CA THR A 231 4.48 40.40 27.19
C THR A 231 3.72 39.75 26.04
N ASP A 232 2.40 39.94 25.97
CA ASP A 232 1.56 39.44 24.88
C ASP A 232 1.85 40.14 23.54
N ALA A 233 1.95 39.36 22.47
CA ALA A 233 1.71 39.79 21.10
C ALA A 233 1.20 38.60 20.26
N LEU A 234 0.20 38.84 19.41
CA LEU A 234 -0.33 37.85 18.47
C LEU A 234 0.39 37.98 17.13
N GLU A 235 1.35 37.11 16.84
CA GLU A 235 1.96 36.99 15.51
C GLU A 235 1.62 35.66 14.87
N MET A 236 1.29 35.69 13.58
CA MET A 236 0.97 34.50 12.78
C MET A 236 2.27 33.86 12.28
N ASN A 237 2.37 32.53 12.37
CA ASN A 237 3.58 31.80 11.99
C ASN A 237 3.78 31.74 10.46
N GLU A 238 4.42 32.75 9.88
CA GLU A 238 4.76 32.79 8.45
C GLU A 238 5.84 31.76 8.03
N GLY A 239 6.55 31.15 9.00
CA GLY A 239 7.70 30.29 8.74
C GLY A 239 7.36 28.97 8.00
N GLU A 240 6.26 28.31 8.35
CA GLU A 240 5.90 26.99 7.79
C GLU A 240 5.60 27.04 6.28
N GLY A 241 5.01 28.13 5.79
CA GLY A 241 4.78 28.34 4.36
C GLY A 241 6.09 28.55 3.58
N SER A 242 7.02 29.32 4.15
CA SER A 242 8.34 29.54 3.58
C SER A 242 9.16 28.25 3.49
N GLU A 243 9.15 27.42 4.53
CA GLU A 243 9.88 26.16 4.54
C GLU A 243 9.31 25.14 3.54
N LEU A 244 7.98 25.04 3.42
CA LEU A 244 7.34 24.19 2.41
C LEU A 244 7.77 24.63 0.99
N SER A 245 7.80 25.93 0.73
CA SER A 245 8.23 26.50 -0.55
C SER A 245 9.70 26.17 -0.86
N GLN A 246 10.61 26.36 0.09
CA GLN A 246 12.03 26.01 -0.08
C GLN A 246 12.24 24.52 -0.35
N ARG A 247 11.51 23.64 0.34
CA ARG A 247 11.61 22.18 0.13
C ARG A 247 11.11 21.75 -1.25
N LEU A 248 10.07 22.39 -1.79
CA LEU A 248 9.60 22.17 -3.16
C LEU A 248 10.58 22.72 -4.20
N GLN A 249 11.27 23.82 -3.90
CA GLN A 249 12.33 24.38 -4.75
C GLN A 249 13.57 23.47 -4.80
N GLN A 250 13.99 22.89 -3.67
CA GLN A 250 15.14 21.99 -3.61
C GLN A 250 14.92 20.71 -4.44
N LEU A 251 13.76 20.06 -4.29
CA LEU A 251 13.37 18.89 -5.09
C LEU A 251 13.50 19.13 -6.59
N ARG A 252 13.23 20.36 -7.04
CA ARG A 252 13.31 20.78 -8.45
C ARG A 252 14.74 20.86 -8.97
N ILE A 253 15.69 21.26 -8.12
CA ILE A 253 17.13 21.29 -8.43
C ILE A 253 17.66 19.85 -8.52
N ASP A 254 17.34 19.02 -7.53
CA ASP A 254 17.84 17.64 -7.41
C ASP A 254 17.38 16.77 -8.58
N PHE A 255 16.09 16.86 -8.98
CA PHE A 255 15.58 16.19 -10.17
C PHE A 255 16.18 16.76 -11.47
N GLY A 256 16.38 18.09 -11.56
CA GLY A 256 16.97 18.71 -12.75
C GLY A 256 18.40 18.26 -13.03
N GLN A 257 19.22 18.06 -11.99
CA GLN A 257 20.59 17.57 -12.11
C GLN A 257 20.66 16.06 -12.41
N THR A 258 19.68 15.28 -11.96
CA THR A 258 19.65 13.81 -12.13
C THR A 258 19.38 13.38 -13.57
N TYR A 259 18.83 14.26 -14.43
CA TYR A 259 18.40 13.94 -15.81
C TYR A 259 19.02 14.85 -16.89
N GLN A 260 20.27 15.31 -16.68
CA GLN A 260 21.08 16.01 -17.71
C GLN A 260 22.42 15.32 -18.04
N MET A 261 22.53 14.01 -17.80
CA MET A 261 23.58 13.13 -18.33
C MET A 261 22.96 11.83 -18.86
#